data_AF-A0AAV2HKW0-F1
#
_entry.id   AF-A0AAV2HKW0-F1
#
_cell.length_a   1.000
_cell.length_b   1.000
_cell.length_c   1.000
_cell.angle_alpha   90.00
_cell.angle_beta   90.00
_cell.angle_gamma   90.00
#
_symmetry.space_group_name_H-M   'P 1'
#
loop_
_entity.id
_entity.type
_entity.pdbx_description
1 polymer ?
#
loop_
_entity_poly.entity_id
_entity_poly.type
_entity_poly.pdbx_seq_one_letter_code
_entity_poly.pdbx_strand_id
1 'polypeptide(L)'
;MDFVVSTAYFDFGMKEEDPVEKLKVYTKNNPTEAKLLTKKEISRILGPVTYKEVVIRVYSRSLQEHIQKAIYLASKKWFSSWNYKVEMKQSEERPRKKPRMKPISPESLTTPENENLVR
;
A
#
# COMPACT_ATOMS: atom_id res chain seq x y z
N MET A 1 15.99 2.86 -18.60
CA MET A 1 15.50 1.98 -17.50
C MET A 1 13.99 2.07 -17.52
N ASP A 2 13.31 0.97 -17.86
CA ASP A 2 11.90 1.00 -18.24
C ASP A 2 10.94 0.61 -17.10
N PHE A 3 11.48 0.07 -16.00
CA PHE A 3 10.75 -0.30 -14.81
C PHE A 3 11.54 -0.01 -13.52
N VAL A 4 10.84 -0.03 -12.39
CA VAL A 4 11.38 0.14 -11.03
C VAL A 4 10.84 -0.97 -10.14
N VAL A 5 11.70 -1.60 -9.36
CA VAL A 5 11.31 -2.56 -8.33
C VAL A 5 11.47 -1.90 -6.97
N SER A 6 10.42 -1.93 -6.16
CA SER A 6 10.40 -1.43 -4.79
C SER A 6 10.08 -2.58 -3.85
N THR A 7 10.92 -2.78 -2.85
CA THR A 7 10.73 -3.80 -1.81
C THR A 7 10.40 -3.12 -0.50
N ALA A 8 9.32 -3.54 0.13
CA ALA A 8 8.93 -3.10 1.47
C ALA A 8 8.89 -4.32 2.41
N TYR A 9 9.50 -4.16 3.58
CA TYR A 9 9.49 -5.16 4.64
C TYR A 9 8.49 -4.73 5.70
N PHE A 10 7.58 -5.62 6.04
CA PHE A 10 6.60 -5.42 7.11
C PHE A 10 6.93 -6.41 8.22
N ASP A 11 7.16 -5.88 9.41
CA ASP A 11 7.28 -6.67 10.63
C ASP A 11 6.61 -5.95 11.79
N PHE A 12 6.56 -6.61 12.95
CA PHE A 12 6.01 -6.04 14.17
C PHE A 12 7.07 -5.23 14.96
N GLY A 13 8.06 -4.65 14.28
CA GLY A 13 9.19 -3.92 14.87
C GLY A 13 10.30 -4.82 15.42
N MET A 14 10.13 -6.14 15.30
CA MET A 14 11.05 -7.16 15.83
C MET A 14 11.44 -8.22 14.80
N LYS A 15 11.43 -7.85 13.50
CA LYS A 15 11.74 -8.77 12.40
C LYS A 15 10.86 -10.02 12.44
N GLU A 16 11.44 -11.19 12.71
CA GLU A 16 10.74 -12.48 12.69
C GLU A 16 10.25 -12.90 14.08
N GLU A 17 10.59 -12.13 15.12
CA GLU A 17 10.26 -12.44 16.51
C GLU A 17 8.89 -11.86 16.91
N ASP A 18 8.19 -12.58 17.79
CA ASP A 18 6.95 -12.10 18.39
C ASP A 18 7.29 -11.07 19.49
N PRO A 19 6.95 -9.78 19.32
CA PRO A 19 7.21 -8.78 20.35
C PRO A 19 6.42 -9.05 21.64
N VAL A 20 5.32 -9.79 21.57
CA VAL A 20 4.46 -10.06 22.73
C VAL A 20 5.11 -11.06 23.68
N GLU A 21 5.95 -11.97 23.19
CA GLU A 21 6.73 -12.89 24.05
C GLU A 21 7.71 -12.14 24.96
N LYS A 22 8.10 -10.92 24.59
CA LYS A 22 8.97 -10.05 25.41
C LYS A 22 8.19 -9.11 26.32
N LEU A 23 6.86 -9.09 26.21
CA LEU A 23 6.01 -8.22 27.00
C LEU A 23 5.89 -8.75 28.43
N LYS A 24 6.26 -7.89 29.39
CA LYS A 24 6.02 -8.11 30.81
C LYS A 24 4.71 -7.44 31.21
N VAL A 25 3.76 -8.23 31.69
CA VAL A 25 2.46 -7.79 32.16
C VAL A 25 2.30 -8.07 33.65
N TYR A 26 1.40 -7.35 34.30
CA TYR A 26 1.04 -7.60 35.70
C TYR A 26 -0.46 -7.88 35.80
N THR A 27 -0.88 -8.51 36.89
CA THR A 27 -2.31 -8.76 37.14
C THR A 27 -2.84 -7.71 38.10
N LYS A 28 -4.15 -7.41 38.05
CA LYS A 28 -4.79 -6.47 38.99
C LYS A 28 -4.55 -6.87 40.46
N ASN A 29 -4.50 -8.17 40.73
CA ASN A 29 -4.32 -8.70 42.09
C ASN A 29 -2.87 -8.54 42.58
N ASN A 30 -1.88 -8.70 41.68
CA ASN A 30 -0.46 -8.56 41.98
C ASN A 30 0.20 -7.53 41.04
N PRO A 31 0.13 -6.22 41.34
CA PRO A 31 0.64 -5.16 40.45
C PRO A 31 2.17 -5.01 40.46
N THR A 32 2.85 -5.51 41.49
CA THR A 32 4.32 -5.44 41.63
C THR A 32 5.03 -6.64 40.99
N GLU A 33 4.28 -7.68 40.61
CA GLU A 33 4.82 -8.91 40.03
C GLU A 33 4.67 -8.88 38.51
N ALA A 34 5.80 -8.87 37.81
CA ALA A 34 5.85 -8.95 36.36
C ALA A 34 5.85 -10.41 35.90
N LYS A 35 4.93 -10.74 34.98
CA LYS A 35 4.83 -12.05 34.32
C LYS A 35 5.01 -11.88 32.82
N LEU A 36 5.64 -12.86 32.19
CA LEU A 36 5.69 -12.93 30.74
C LEU A 36 4.36 -13.43 30.22
N LEU A 37 3.89 -12.83 29.13
CA LEU A 37 2.66 -13.26 28.49
C LEU A 37 3.01 -14.31 27.43
N THR A 38 2.63 -15.57 27.67
CA THR A 38 2.96 -16.65 26.74
C THR A 38 1.94 -16.74 25.62
N LYS A 39 2.37 -17.04 24.39
CA LYS A 39 1.50 -17.14 23.19
C LYS A 39 0.25 -18.01 23.38
N LYS A 40 0.31 -19.02 24.28
CA LYS A 40 -0.83 -19.89 24.61
C LYS A 40 -1.98 -19.14 25.30
N GLU A 41 -1.67 -18.05 26.01
CA GLU A 41 -2.62 -17.26 26.81
C GLU A 41 -3.32 -16.16 25.98
N ILE A 42 -2.74 -15.77 24.82
CA ILE A 42 -3.07 -14.53 24.09
C ILE A 42 -4.06 -14.78 22.94
N SER A 43 -4.97 -15.75 23.08
CA SER A 43 -5.93 -16.13 22.04
C SER A 43 -5.34 -16.85 20.82
N ARG A 44 -6.04 -17.92 20.42
CA ARG A 44 -5.82 -18.68 19.17
C ARG A 44 -6.11 -17.85 17.90
N ILE A 45 -6.77 -16.70 18.06
CA ILE A 45 -7.24 -15.81 16.99
C ILE A 45 -6.20 -14.73 16.63
N LEU A 46 -5.27 -14.39 17.53
CA LEU A 46 -4.37 -13.23 17.38
C LEU A 46 -3.10 -13.48 16.55
N GLY A 47 -2.88 -14.69 16.02
CA GLY A 47 -1.63 -15.00 15.33
C GLY A 47 -1.75 -15.06 13.82
N PRO A 48 -1.17 -14.11 13.06
CA PRO A 48 -0.42 -14.55 11.89
C PRO A 48 0.70 -15.50 12.38
N VAL A 49 0.91 -16.62 11.70
CA VAL A 49 2.02 -17.54 12.01
C VAL A 49 3.38 -16.88 11.70
N THR A 50 3.36 -15.83 10.88
CA THR A 50 4.51 -15.09 10.37
C THR A 50 4.50 -13.65 10.86
N TYR A 51 5.56 -13.22 11.54
CA TYR A 51 5.73 -11.84 12.04
C TYR A 51 6.47 -10.94 11.05
N LYS A 52 6.88 -11.49 9.90
CA LYS A 52 7.60 -10.81 8.84
C LYS A 52 6.96 -11.11 7.50
N GLU A 53 6.72 -10.07 6.73
CA GLU A 53 6.19 -10.11 5.37
C GLU A 53 7.04 -9.22 4.46
N VAL A 54 7.12 -9.61 3.19
CA VAL A 54 7.82 -8.82 2.16
C VAL A 54 6.85 -8.52 1.04
N VAL A 55 6.68 -7.25 0.74
CA VAL A 55 5.87 -6.78 -0.39
C VAL A 55 6.80 -6.24 -1.46
N ILE A 56 6.80 -6.89 -2.62
CA ILE A 56 7.57 -6.46 -3.78
C ILE A 56 6.59 -5.83 -4.77
N ARG A 57 6.87 -4.60 -5.18
CA ARG A 57 6.09 -3.86 -6.17
C ARG A 57 6.95 -3.58 -7.39
N VAL A 58 6.41 -3.90 -8.57
CA VAL A 58 7.06 -3.58 -9.85
C VAL A 58 6.25 -2.49 -10.55
N TYR A 59 6.91 -1.40 -10.88
CA TYR A 59 6.34 -0.24 -11.53
C TYR A 59 6.91 -0.09 -12.94
N SER A 60 6.06 0.21 -13.92
CA SER A 60 6.52 0.67 -15.23
C SER A 60 6.81 2.16 -15.18
N ARG A 61 7.94 2.61 -15.74
CA ARG A 61 8.17 4.05 -15.99
C ARG A 61 7.47 4.53 -17.25
N SER A 62 7.14 3.60 -18.15
CA SER A 62 6.42 3.91 -19.39
C SER A 62 4.91 3.81 -19.21
N LEU A 63 4.20 4.75 -19.85
CA LEU A 63 2.74 4.74 -19.96
C LEU A 63 2.23 3.93 -21.17
N GLN A 64 3.13 3.42 -22.01
CA GLN A 64 2.75 2.64 -23.19
C GLN A 64 2.25 1.25 -22.77
N GLU A 65 1.05 0.89 -23.20
CA GLU A 65 0.36 -0.35 -22.79
C GLU A 65 1.17 -1.61 -23.08
N HIS A 66 1.78 -1.69 -24.27
CA HIS A 66 2.58 -2.87 -24.65
C HIS A 66 3.80 -3.07 -23.73
N ILE A 67 4.44 -1.97 -23.29
CA ILE A 67 5.56 -2.01 -22.34
C ILE A 67 5.07 -2.45 -20.96
N GLN A 68 3.96 -1.88 -20.48
CA GLN A 68 3.35 -2.27 -19.20
C GLN A 68 2.98 -3.75 -19.18
N LYS A 69 2.38 -4.25 -20.26
CA LYS A 69 1.99 -5.65 -20.42
C LYS A 69 3.21 -6.56 -20.44
N ALA A 70 4.27 -6.17 -21.15
CA ALA A 70 5.53 -6.90 -21.17
C ALA A 70 6.15 -6.99 -19.76
N ILE A 71 6.21 -5.88 -19.03
CA ILE A 71 6.72 -5.83 -17.64
C ILE A 71 5.86 -6.69 -16.71
N TYR A 72 4.53 -6.62 -16.82
CA TYR A 72 3.62 -7.45 -16.02
C TYR A 72 3.84 -8.94 -16.25
N LEU A 73 3.93 -9.37 -17.52
CA LEU A 73 4.16 -10.76 -17.88
C LEU A 73 5.53 -11.26 -17.41
N ALA A 74 6.58 -10.44 -17.59
CA ALA A 74 7.92 -10.76 -17.11
C ALA A 74 7.97 -10.87 -15.59
N SER A 75 7.34 -9.93 -14.88
CA SER A 75 7.26 -9.94 -13.41
C SER A 75 6.51 -11.16 -12.91
N LYS A 76 5.37 -11.49 -13.52
CA LYS A 76 4.58 -12.67 -13.18
C LYS A 76 5.39 -13.95 -13.38
N LYS A 77 6.10 -14.08 -14.51
CA LYS A 77 6.99 -15.23 -14.76
C LYS A 77 8.10 -15.33 -13.71
N TRP A 78 8.72 -14.19 -13.37
CA TRP A 78 9.76 -14.14 -12.35
C TRP A 78 9.25 -14.56 -10.97
N PHE A 79 8.12 -14.02 -10.51
CA PHE A 79 7.51 -14.42 -9.23
C PHE A 79 7.03 -15.88 -9.22
N SER A 80 6.53 -16.41 -10.34
CA SER A 80 6.19 -17.83 -10.45
C SER A 80 7.40 -18.76 -10.40
N SER A 81 8.61 -18.26 -10.71
CA SER A 81 9.84 -19.04 -10.57
C SER A 81 10.37 -19.10 -9.14
N TRP A 82 9.77 -18.36 -8.20
CA TRP A 82 10.13 -18.44 -6.79
C TRP A 82 9.43 -19.59 -6.08
N ASN A 83 10.18 -20.31 -5.24
CA ASN A 83 9.68 -21.38 -4.36
C ASN A 83 8.95 -20.87 -3.10
N TYR A 84 8.52 -19.60 -3.09
CA TYR A 84 7.77 -19.00 -1.98
C TYR A 84 6.28 -18.96 -2.29
N LYS A 85 5.43 -19.01 -1.25
CA LYS A 85 4.00 -18.73 -1.40
C LYS A 85 3.81 -17.24 -1.68
N VAL A 86 3.80 -16.87 -2.96
CA VAL A 86 3.58 -15.49 -3.40
C VAL A 86 2.08 -15.30 -3.68
N GLU A 87 1.41 -14.47 -2.89
CA GLU A 87 0.08 -13.99 -3.24
C GLU A 87 0.23 -12.78 -4.18
N MET A 88 -0.13 -12.95 -5.44
CA MET A 88 -0.12 -11.85 -6.41
C MET A 88 -1.47 -11.16 -6.46
N LYS A 89 -1.50 -9.91 -6.02
CA LYS A 89 -2.65 -9.03 -6.17
C LYS A 89 -2.33 -8.00 -7.24
N GLN A 90 -3.11 -7.97 -8.32
CA GLN A 90 -3.13 -6.81 -9.19
C GLN A 90 -3.70 -5.67 -8.35
N SER A 91 -2.99 -4.54 -8.27
CA SER A 91 -3.50 -3.39 -7.55
C SER A 91 -4.84 -2.99 -8.17
N GLU A 92 -5.92 -3.04 -7.40
CA GLU A 92 -7.16 -2.37 -7.78
C GLU A 92 -6.81 -0.92 -8.05
N GLU A 93 -7.09 -0.48 -9.28
CA GLU A 93 -6.89 0.89 -9.69
C GLU A 93 -7.87 1.73 -8.88
N ARG A 94 -7.41 2.30 -7.75
CA ARG A 94 -8.27 3.20 -6.96
C ARG A 94 -8.73 4.29 -7.92
N PRO A 95 -10.05 4.49 -8.11
CA PRO A 95 -10.54 5.47 -9.07
C PRO A 95 -9.88 6.81 -8.75
N ARG A 96 -9.23 7.42 -9.75
CA ARG A 96 -8.59 8.73 -9.59
C ARG A 96 -9.66 9.68 -9.05
N LYS A 97 -9.49 10.17 -7.81
CA LYS A 97 -10.37 11.23 -7.28
C LYS A 97 -10.25 12.40 -8.25
N LYS A 98 -11.34 12.73 -8.96
CA LYS A 98 -11.37 13.90 -9.83
C LYS A 98 -10.97 15.11 -8.99
N PRO A 99 -10.08 16.00 -9.47
CA PRO A 99 -9.80 17.25 -8.79
C PRO A 99 -11.12 17.96 -8.51
N ARG A 100 -11.31 18.43 -7.27
CA ARG A 100 -12.49 19.22 -6.90
C ARG A 100 -12.39 20.53 -7.69
N MET A 101 -13.08 20.62 -8.82
CA MET A 101 -13.14 21.86 -9.60
C MET A 101 -13.75 22.93 -8.70
N LYS A 102 -13.03 24.02 -8.47
CA LYS A 102 -13.63 25.20 -7.83
C LYS A 102 -14.70 25.74 -8.79
N PRO A 103 -15.85 26.23 -8.29
CA PRO A 103 -16.82 26.91 -9.12
C PRO A 103 -16.11 28.02 -9.90
N ILE A 104 -16.36 28.08 -11.21
CA ILE A 104 -15.92 29.20 -12.04
C ILE A 104 -16.61 30.44 -11.45
N SER A 105 -15.84 31.45 -11.07
CA SER A 105 -16.42 32.71 -10.58
C SER A 105 -17.20 33.37 -11.72
N PRO A 106 -18.33 34.01 -11.44
CA PRO A 106 -19.17 34.65 -12.47
C PRO A 106 -18.48 35.78 -13.24
N GLU A 107 -17.27 36.19 -12.83
CA GLU A 107 -16.49 37.28 -13.45
C GLU A 107 -15.83 36.89 -14.78
N SER A 108 -15.78 35.61 -15.17
CA SER A 108 -15.20 35.20 -16.46
C SER A 108 -16.20 35.16 -17.62
N LEU A 109 -17.45 35.61 -17.42
CA LEU A 109 -18.44 35.77 -18.49
C LEU A 109 -18.59 37.26 -18.82
N THR A 110 -17.59 37.84 -19.47
CA THR A 110 -17.78 39.05 -20.27
C THR A 110 -17.59 38.69 -21.73
N THR A 111 -18.71 38.45 -22.39
CA THR A 111 -18.83 38.43 -23.84
C THR A 111 -18.46 39.83 -24.37
N PRO A 112 -17.67 39.99 -25.44
CA PRO A 112 -17.55 41.28 -26.08
C PRO A 112 -18.89 41.62 -26.76
N GLU A 113 -19.52 42.70 -26.34
CA GLU A 113 -20.61 43.32 -27.07
C GLU A 113 -20.07 43.82 -28.41
N ASN A 114 -20.70 43.32 -29.48
CA ASN A 114 -20.62 43.91 -30.80
C ASN A 114 -21.36 45.24 -30.77
N GLU A 115 -20.74 46.34 -31.19
CA GLU A 115 -21.37 47.39 -32.00
C GLU A 115 -20.37 48.53 -32.32
N ASN A 116 -20.00 48.66 -33.59
CA ASN A 116 -20.14 49.88 -34.42
C ASN A 116 -19.33 49.69 -35.73
N LEU A 117 -19.97 49.48 -36.89
CA LEU A 117 -20.74 50.41 -37.73
C LEU A 117 -19.83 51.21 -38.70
N VAL A 118 -19.90 50.81 -39.97
CA VAL A 118 -19.85 51.64 -41.20
C VAL A 118 -18.87 52.82 -41.22
N ARG A 119 -17.80 52.69 -42.03
CA ARG A 119 -17.52 53.55 -43.19
C ARG A 119 -16.41 52.96 -44.06
#